data_AF-A0A7C9NVC6-F1
#
_entry.id   AF-A0A7C9NVC6-F1
#
_cell.length_a   1.000
_cell.length_b   1.000
_cell.length_c   1.000
_cell.angle_alpha   90.00
_cell.angle_beta   90.00
_cell.angle_gamma   90.00
#
_symmetry.space_group_name_H-M   'P 1'
#
loop_
_entity.id
_entity.type
_entity.pdbx_description
1 polymer ?
#
loop_
_entity_poly.entity_id
_entity_poly.type
_entity_poly.pdbx_seq_one_letter_code
_entity_poly.pdbx_strand_id
1 'polypeptide(L)'
;MTDPANFRLRVTFCKQGRLCMLSHLEIARALERAVRRAGLPYAISQGFSPHMKIAFGAALPVGVGGTCELFDLQLTRYVAPQKALAALQAASVADLMPSAARYIEHTAPAASVAFPKSTYLARLSALPEGGVVVPETVTVVRKKKEKTLAVGEYLLGELELALAADGDAGDASVVAQLRFKLESKPTGSLRPDVLLANCTDGAGDPLRAATITRVAQEA
;
A
#
# COMPACT_ATOMS: atom_id res chain seq x y z
N MET A 1 -23.08 6.97 2.05
CA MET A 1 -23.27 7.80 3.26
C MET A 1 -22.93 6.96 4.48
N THR A 2 -21.95 7.41 5.27
CA THR A 2 -21.67 6.86 6.61
C THR A 2 -22.89 7.12 7.48
N ASP A 3 -23.39 6.10 8.16
CA ASP A 3 -24.44 6.30 9.16
C ASP A 3 -23.78 7.01 10.37
N PRO A 4 -24.25 8.20 10.79
CA PRO A 4 -23.67 8.92 11.92
C PRO A 4 -23.65 8.09 13.22
N ALA A 5 -24.50 7.07 13.33
CA ALA A 5 -24.56 6.17 14.48
C ALA A 5 -23.43 5.12 14.50
N ASN A 6 -22.69 4.91 13.40
CA ASN A 6 -21.66 3.89 13.32
C ASN A 6 -20.28 4.41 13.73
N PHE A 7 -19.52 3.58 14.43
CA PHE A 7 -18.14 3.87 14.79
C PHE A 7 -17.19 3.51 13.64
N ARG A 8 -16.36 4.45 13.18
CA ARG A 8 -15.36 4.22 12.11
C ARG A 8 -14.00 3.83 12.70
N LEU A 9 -13.66 2.55 12.63
CA LEU A 9 -12.37 2.02 13.06
C LEU A 9 -11.41 1.97 11.86
N ARG A 10 -10.34 2.78 11.89
CA ARG A 10 -9.22 2.69 10.94
C ARG A 10 -8.20 1.68 11.44
N VAL A 11 -7.88 0.70 10.61
CA VAL A 11 -6.91 -0.35 10.90
C VAL A 11 -5.73 -0.22 9.96
N THR A 12 -4.52 -0.31 10.54
CA THR A 12 -3.26 -0.44 9.79
C THR A 12 -2.88 -1.91 9.72
N PHE A 13 -2.48 -2.41 8.55
CA PHE A 13 -2.08 -3.79 8.32
C PHE A 13 -0.90 -3.88 7.34
N CYS A 14 -0.26 -5.05 7.27
CA CYS A 14 0.74 -5.34 6.24
C CYS A 14 0.16 -6.17 5.08
N LYS A 15 0.79 -6.08 3.90
CA LYS A 15 0.58 -6.95 2.74
C LYS A 15 1.97 -7.42 2.31
N GLN A 16 2.35 -8.60 2.77
CA GLN A 16 3.71 -9.14 2.63
C GLN A 16 3.74 -10.53 2.01
N GLY A 17 4.94 -11.06 1.80
CA GLY A 17 5.18 -12.42 1.33
C GLY A 17 4.42 -12.73 0.04
N ARG A 18 3.75 -13.87 0.01
CA ARG A 18 3.00 -14.32 -1.18
C ARG A 18 1.75 -13.46 -1.44
N LEU A 19 1.24 -12.75 -0.44
CA LEU A 19 0.07 -11.88 -0.58
C LEU A 19 0.35 -10.65 -1.45
N CYS A 20 1.62 -10.29 -1.66
CA CYS A 20 2.02 -9.25 -2.63
C CYS A 20 1.51 -9.56 -4.05
N MET A 21 1.34 -10.85 -4.39
CA MET A 21 0.87 -11.31 -5.69
C MET A 21 -0.66 -11.31 -5.84
N LEU A 22 -1.40 -11.02 -4.77
CA LEU A 22 -2.85 -10.89 -4.84
C LEU A 22 -3.28 -9.53 -5.40
N SER A 23 -4.35 -9.56 -6.17
CA SER A 23 -5.08 -8.37 -6.61
C SER A 23 -5.73 -7.66 -5.42
N HIS A 24 -6.10 -6.39 -5.64
CA HIS A 24 -6.80 -5.60 -4.62
C HIS A 24 -8.12 -6.27 -4.16
N LEU A 25 -8.89 -6.85 -5.08
CA LEU A 25 -10.16 -7.49 -4.77
C LEU A 25 -9.98 -8.75 -3.90
N GLU A 26 -8.91 -9.52 -4.13
CA GLU A 26 -8.59 -10.69 -3.31
C GLU A 26 -8.15 -10.30 -1.90
N ILE A 27 -7.35 -9.23 -1.77
CA ILE A 27 -7.00 -8.65 -0.47
C ILE A 27 -8.25 -8.16 0.27
N ALA A 28 -9.15 -7.42 -0.41
CA ALA A 28 -10.40 -6.96 0.17
C ALA A 28 -11.24 -8.13 0.71
N ARG A 29 -11.41 -9.20 -0.07
CA ARG A 29 -12.11 -10.43 0.36
C ARG A 29 -11.39 -11.13 1.52
N ALA A 30 -10.07 -11.13 1.56
CA ALA A 30 -9.30 -11.70 2.67
C ALA A 30 -9.54 -10.91 3.97
N LEU A 31 -9.52 -9.58 3.90
CA LEU A 31 -9.78 -8.70 5.03
C LEU A 31 -11.23 -8.82 5.53
N GLU A 32 -12.22 -8.86 4.65
CA GLU A 32 -13.61 -9.11 5.05
C GLU A 32 -13.78 -10.44 5.79
N ARG A 33 -13.10 -11.50 5.33
CA ARG A 33 -13.10 -12.80 6.03
C ARG A 33 -12.41 -12.72 7.39
N ALA A 34 -11.30 -11.99 7.51
CA ALA A 34 -10.64 -11.76 8.79
C ALA A 34 -11.54 -11.00 9.77
N VAL A 35 -12.23 -9.95 9.31
CA VAL A 35 -13.20 -9.19 10.12
C VAL A 35 -14.36 -10.08 10.59
N ARG A 36 -14.90 -10.94 9.73
CA ARG A 36 -15.95 -11.90 10.10
C ARG A 36 -15.46 -12.90 11.15
N ARG A 37 -14.27 -13.50 10.95
CA ARG A 37 -13.67 -14.45 11.91
C ARG A 37 -13.32 -13.79 13.25
N ALA A 38 -12.95 -12.51 13.24
CA ALA A 38 -12.68 -11.74 14.45
C ALA A 38 -13.95 -11.45 15.29
N GLY A 39 -15.15 -11.78 14.78
CA GLY A 39 -16.40 -11.56 15.50
C GLY A 39 -16.73 -10.08 15.76
N LEU A 40 -16.14 -9.16 14.98
CA LEU A 40 -16.39 -7.73 15.15
C LEU A 40 -17.83 -7.39 14.76
N PRO A 41 -18.49 -6.44 15.46
CA PRO A 41 -19.85 -6.02 15.16
C PRO A 41 -19.87 -5.06 13.95
N TYR A 42 -19.47 -5.55 12.78
CA TYR A 42 -19.40 -4.75 11.55
C TYR A 42 -20.78 -4.35 11.06
N ALA A 43 -20.88 -3.14 10.51
CA ALA A 43 -22.09 -2.65 9.88
C ALA A 43 -22.24 -3.22 8.46
N ILE A 44 -23.49 -3.34 8.02
CA ILE A 44 -23.87 -3.84 6.69
C ILE A 44 -24.64 -2.75 5.94
N SER A 45 -24.49 -2.68 4.62
CA SER A 45 -25.27 -1.77 3.76
C SER A 45 -26.76 -2.15 3.72
N GLN A 46 -27.63 -1.14 3.71
CA GLN A 46 -29.07 -1.32 3.53
C GLN A 46 -29.37 -1.34 2.02
N GLY A 47 -29.83 -2.47 1.48
CA GLY A 47 -30.13 -2.65 0.06
C GLY A 47 -30.25 -4.12 -0.37
N PHE A 48 -30.56 -4.36 -1.65
CA PHE A 48 -30.80 -5.71 -2.19
C PHE A 48 -29.57 -6.63 -2.22
N SER A 49 -28.36 -6.08 -2.04
CA SER A 49 -27.13 -6.85 -1.84
C SER A 49 -26.40 -6.30 -0.61
N PRO A 50 -26.61 -6.90 0.57
CA PRO A 50 -25.97 -6.46 1.81
C PRO A 50 -24.48 -6.80 1.81
N HIS A 51 -23.64 -5.77 1.91
CA HIS A 51 -22.20 -5.89 2.01
C HIS A 51 -21.66 -5.23 3.28
N MET A 52 -20.52 -5.71 3.76
CA MET A 52 -19.81 -5.09 4.88
C MET A 52 -19.47 -3.64 4.53
N LYS A 53 -19.73 -2.71 5.46
CA LYS A 53 -19.32 -1.32 5.30
C LYS A 53 -17.83 -1.18 5.64
N ILE A 54 -16.99 -1.53 4.66
CA ILE A 54 -15.53 -1.43 4.71
C ILE A 54 -15.03 -0.56 3.54
N ALA A 55 -14.04 0.28 3.79
CA ALA A 55 -13.39 1.10 2.76
C ALA A 55 -11.87 0.92 2.86
N PHE A 56 -11.17 0.91 1.72
CA PHE A 56 -9.74 0.65 1.67
C PHE A 56 -8.94 1.92 1.35
N GLY A 57 -7.68 1.93 1.79
CA GLY A 57 -6.69 2.93 1.39
C GLY A 57 -6.29 2.80 -0.08
N ALA A 58 -5.25 3.54 -0.47
CA ALA A 58 -4.73 3.48 -1.84
C ALA A 58 -4.26 2.06 -2.18
N ALA A 59 -4.84 1.45 -3.21
CA ALA A 59 -4.52 0.08 -3.61
C ALA A 59 -3.08 -0.06 -4.11
N LEU A 60 -2.41 -1.13 -3.70
CA LEU A 60 -1.11 -1.51 -4.23
C LEU A 60 -1.25 -2.35 -5.52
N PRO A 61 -0.36 -2.15 -6.51
CA PRO A 61 -0.24 -3.06 -7.63
C PRO A 61 0.10 -4.50 -7.21
N VAL A 62 -0.18 -5.44 -8.10
CA VAL A 62 0.30 -6.83 -7.96
C VAL A 62 1.83 -6.83 -8.01
N GLY A 63 2.45 -7.61 -7.13
CA GLY A 63 3.91 -7.65 -6.96
C GLY A 63 4.46 -6.61 -5.98
N VAL A 64 3.65 -5.64 -5.55
CA VAL A 64 4.05 -4.61 -4.58
C VAL A 64 3.47 -4.94 -3.20
N GLY A 65 4.36 -4.94 -2.20
CA GLY A 65 4.03 -5.11 -0.79
C GLY A 65 3.82 -3.79 -0.04
N GLY A 66 3.35 -3.88 1.20
CA GLY A 66 3.14 -2.72 2.07
C GLY A 66 3.19 -3.08 3.55
N THR A 67 3.69 -2.19 4.40
CA THR A 67 3.76 -2.40 5.85
C THR A 67 2.78 -1.53 6.64
N CYS A 68 2.16 -0.56 5.98
CA CYS A 68 1.32 0.46 6.59
C CYS A 68 0.01 0.66 5.82
N GLU A 69 -0.53 -0.42 5.26
CA GLU A 69 -1.77 -0.42 4.50
C GLU A 69 -2.97 -0.12 5.40
N LEU A 70 -4.03 0.48 4.85
CA LEU A 70 -5.14 0.99 5.65
C LEU A 70 -6.48 0.47 5.16
N PHE A 71 -7.38 0.16 6.09
CA PHE A 71 -8.81 0.06 5.83
C PHE A 71 -9.62 0.70 6.96
N ASP A 72 -10.79 1.22 6.60
CA ASP A 72 -11.78 1.78 7.51
C ASP A 72 -12.96 0.82 7.61
N LEU A 73 -13.26 0.34 8.81
CA LEU A 73 -14.38 -0.53 9.11
C LEU A 73 -15.44 0.23 9.90
N GLN A 74 -16.70 0.19 9.46
CA GLN A 74 -17.82 0.69 10.28
C GLN A 74 -18.31 -0.40 11.23
N LEU A 75 -18.44 -0.05 12.51
CA LEU A 75 -18.96 -0.91 13.57
C LEU A 75 -20.30 -0.37 14.09
N THR A 76 -21.24 -1.27 14.37
CA THR A 76 -22.58 -0.94 14.89
C THR A 76 -22.58 -0.61 16.39
N ARG A 77 -21.50 -0.97 17.10
CA ARG A 77 -21.28 -0.60 18.50
C ARG A 77 -19.79 -0.38 18.76
N TYR A 78 -19.50 0.36 19.81
CA TYR A 78 -18.13 0.58 20.27
C TYR A 78 -17.47 -0.74 20.70
N VAL A 79 -16.21 -0.92 20.29
CA VAL A 79 -15.30 -1.96 20.76
C VAL A 79 -13.98 -1.26 21.04
N ALA A 80 -13.43 -1.43 22.25
CA ALA A 80 -12.15 -0.82 22.59
C ALA A 80 -11.09 -1.13 21.51
N PRO A 81 -10.33 -0.14 20.97
CA PRO A 81 -9.44 -0.34 19.84
C PRO A 81 -8.46 -1.50 20.01
N GLN A 82 -7.91 -1.67 21.22
CA GLN A 82 -6.98 -2.75 21.56
C GLN A 82 -7.66 -4.13 21.50
N LYS A 83 -8.93 -4.23 21.93
CA LYS A 83 -9.71 -5.47 21.83
C LYS A 83 -10.03 -5.80 20.36
N ALA A 84 -10.39 -4.78 19.56
CA ALA A 84 -10.64 -4.97 18.15
C ALA A 84 -9.37 -5.40 17.39
N LEU A 85 -8.23 -4.77 17.70
CA LEU A 85 -6.93 -5.13 17.15
C LEU A 85 -6.56 -6.58 17.49
N ALA A 86 -6.63 -6.97 18.77
CA ALA A 86 -6.29 -8.32 19.19
C ALA A 86 -7.18 -9.39 18.51
N ALA A 87 -8.48 -9.12 18.38
CA ALA A 87 -9.40 -10.02 17.67
C ALA A 87 -9.06 -10.14 16.18
N LEU A 88 -8.70 -9.03 15.52
CA LEU A 88 -8.27 -9.05 14.12
C LEU A 88 -6.93 -9.78 13.94
N GLN A 89 -5.97 -9.60 14.86
CA GLN A 89 -4.68 -10.29 14.84
C GLN A 89 -4.86 -11.80 14.97
N ALA A 90 -5.67 -12.26 15.94
CA ALA A 90 -5.99 -13.68 16.12
C ALA A 90 -6.69 -14.30 14.89
N ALA A 91 -7.40 -13.48 14.10
CA ALA A 91 -8.10 -13.89 12.90
C ALA A 91 -7.28 -13.74 11.59
N SER A 92 -6.03 -13.26 11.66
CA SER A 92 -5.20 -12.91 10.50
C SER A 92 -3.95 -13.80 10.39
N VAL A 93 -3.41 -13.88 9.18
CA VAL A 93 -2.11 -14.51 8.91
C VAL A 93 -0.99 -13.48 9.04
N ALA A 94 0.26 -13.93 9.24
CA ALA A 94 1.42 -13.05 9.39
C ALA A 94 1.57 -12.03 8.24
N ASP A 95 1.38 -12.49 7.00
CA ASP A 95 1.51 -11.64 5.80
C ASP A 95 0.38 -10.60 5.62
N LEU A 96 -0.70 -10.68 6.42
CA LEU A 96 -1.86 -9.77 6.41
C LEU A 96 -2.09 -9.15 7.81
N MET A 97 -1.06 -9.10 8.64
CA MET A 97 -1.19 -8.83 10.08
C MET A 97 -1.60 -7.37 10.35
N PRO A 98 -2.67 -7.13 11.13
CA PRO A 98 -2.99 -5.82 11.66
C PRO A 98 -1.94 -5.37 12.69
N SER A 99 -1.47 -4.13 12.58
CA SER A 99 -0.47 -3.53 13.48
C SER A 99 -1.05 -2.42 14.36
N ALA A 100 -2.13 -1.76 13.94
CA ALA A 100 -2.77 -0.72 14.72
C ALA A 100 -4.27 -0.64 14.42
N ALA A 101 -5.06 -0.21 15.41
CA ALA A 101 -6.46 0.13 15.23
C ALA A 101 -6.79 1.40 16.01
N ARG A 102 -7.47 2.36 15.39
CA ARG A 102 -7.91 3.60 16.04
C ARG A 102 -9.23 4.08 15.47
N TYR A 103 -10.05 4.73 16.30
CA TYR A 103 -11.24 5.40 15.80
C TYR A 103 -10.87 6.70 15.08
N ILE A 104 -11.64 7.03 14.05
CA ILE A 104 -11.55 8.28 13.32
C ILE A 104 -12.93 8.94 13.28
N GLU A 105 -12.94 10.26 13.15
CA GLU A 105 -14.17 11.01 13.00
C GLU A 105 -14.96 10.60 11.75
N HIS A 106 -16.27 10.75 11.82
CA HIS A 106 -17.16 10.49 10.69
C HIS A 106 -16.85 11.40 9.48
N THR A 107 -16.37 12.62 9.73
CA THR A 107 -15.91 13.59 8.73
C THR A 107 -14.48 13.35 8.25
N ALA A 108 -13.71 12.47 8.90
CA ALA A 108 -12.33 12.23 8.52
C ALA A 108 -12.25 11.67 7.08
N PRO A 109 -11.30 12.17 6.26
CA PRO A 109 -11.15 11.72 4.89
C PRO A 109 -10.91 10.20 4.82
N ALA A 110 -11.38 9.59 3.74
CA ALA A 110 -11.08 8.19 3.44
C ALA A 110 -9.57 7.98 3.39
N ALA A 111 -9.09 6.79 3.78
CA ALA A 111 -7.65 6.53 3.87
C ALA A 111 -6.91 6.77 2.54
N SER A 112 -7.55 6.52 1.40
CA SER A 112 -7.00 6.78 0.06
C SER A 112 -6.80 8.28 -0.26
N VAL A 113 -7.50 9.16 0.44
CA VAL A 113 -7.42 10.62 0.28
C VAL A 113 -6.56 11.24 1.38
N ALA A 114 -6.67 10.70 2.59
CA ALA A 114 -5.97 11.21 3.78
C ALA A 114 -4.46 11.01 3.73
N PHE A 115 -3.96 10.12 2.86
CA PHE A 115 -2.54 9.77 2.75
C PHE A 115 -2.09 9.70 1.28
N PRO A 116 -2.02 10.84 0.57
CA PRO A 116 -1.66 10.85 -0.85
C PRO A 116 -0.17 10.52 -1.08
N LYS A 117 0.69 10.73 -0.09
CA LYS A 117 2.14 10.53 -0.21
C LYS A 117 2.53 9.17 0.32
N SER A 118 3.28 8.41 -0.47
CA SER A 118 3.73 7.05 -0.15
C SER A 118 5.22 6.94 -0.34
N THR A 119 5.93 6.47 0.70
CA THR A 119 7.35 6.13 0.60
C THR A 119 7.51 4.64 0.31
N TYR A 120 8.31 4.33 -0.70
CA TYR A 120 8.63 2.98 -1.14
C TYR A 120 10.09 2.66 -0.90
N LEU A 121 10.33 1.38 -0.65
CA LEU A 121 11.64 0.77 -0.60
C LEU A 121 11.69 -0.34 -1.66
N ALA A 122 12.61 -0.22 -2.59
CA ALA A 122 12.90 -1.26 -3.57
C ALA A 122 14.24 -1.92 -3.24
N ARG A 123 14.23 -3.25 -3.14
CA ARG A 123 15.45 -4.04 -2.90
C ARG A 123 16.05 -4.49 -4.22
N LEU A 124 17.35 -4.29 -4.38
CA LEU A 124 18.08 -4.62 -5.60
C LEU A 124 19.03 -5.80 -5.35
N SER A 125 19.12 -6.69 -6.33
CA SER A 125 20.05 -7.83 -6.32
C SER A 125 21.39 -7.53 -6.94
N ALA A 126 21.52 -6.36 -7.59
CA ALA A 126 22.77 -5.85 -8.15
C ALA A 126 22.85 -4.34 -7.89
N LEU A 127 24.07 -3.83 -7.73
CA LEU A 127 24.31 -2.40 -7.65
C LEU A 127 24.27 -1.83 -9.07
N PRO A 128 23.51 -0.75 -9.34
CA PRO A 128 23.58 -0.07 -10.62
C PRO A 128 24.89 0.75 -10.65
N GLU A 129 25.95 0.19 -11.25
CA GLU A 129 27.32 0.74 -11.18
C GLU A 129 27.43 2.20 -11.65
N GLY A 130 26.61 2.58 -12.63
CA GLY A 130 26.54 3.95 -13.14
C GLY A 130 25.52 4.87 -12.43
N GLY A 131 25.00 4.46 -11.27
CA GLY A 131 23.95 5.17 -10.55
C GLY A 131 22.55 4.88 -11.11
N VAL A 132 21.53 5.58 -10.60
CA VAL A 132 20.14 5.42 -11.04
C VAL A 132 19.70 6.62 -11.86
N VAL A 133 19.33 6.38 -13.11
CA VAL A 133 18.80 7.39 -14.02
C VAL A 133 17.28 7.31 -14.02
N VAL A 134 16.64 8.40 -13.61
CA VAL A 134 15.19 8.55 -13.59
C VAL A 134 14.74 9.23 -14.89
N PRO A 135 13.82 8.65 -15.66
CA PRO A 135 13.34 9.28 -16.89
C PRO A 135 12.47 10.49 -16.58
N GLU A 136 12.49 11.52 -17.44
CA GLU A 136 11.61 12.69 -17.30
C GLU A 136 10.12 12.33 -17.46
N THR A 137 9.84 11.35 -18.34
CA THR A 137 8.48 10.89 -18.63
C THR A 137 8.39 9.38 -18.72
N VAL A 138 7.20 8.83 -18.45
CA VAL A 138 6.89 7.42 -18.64
C VAL A 138 5.58 7.26 -19.41
N THR A 139 5.55 6.31 -20.34
CA THR A 139 4.35 5.98 -21.10
C THR A 139 3.62 4.81 -20.45
N VAL A 140 2.33 4.99 -20.16
CA VAL A 140 1.48 3.94 -19.56
C VAL A 140 0.22 3.72 -20.39
N VAL A 141 -0.23 2.46 -20.47
CA VAL A 141 -1.51 2.13 -21.10
C VAL A 141 -2.61 2.15 -20.05
N ARG A 142 -3.61 3.01 -20.22
CA ARG A 142 -4.81 3.09 -19.38
C ARG A 142 -6.05 2.93 -20.24
N LYS A 143 -6.89 1.93 -19.92
CA LYS A 143 -8.13 1.64 -20.67
C LYS A 143 -7.89 1.58 -22.19
N LYS A 144 -6.83 0.88 -22.62
CA LYS A 144 -6.39 0.74 -24.02
C LYS A 144 -5.92 2.04 -24.71
N LYS A 145 -5.69 3.12 -23.96
CA LYS A 145 -5.08 4.36 -24.48
C LYS A 145 -3.72 4.57 -23.85
N GLU A 146 -2.74 4.93 -24.66
CA GLU A 146 -1.45 5.38 -24.16
C GLU A 146 -1.58 6.76 -23.53
N LYS A 147 -0.88 6.96 -22.41
CA LYS A 147 -0.79 8.21 -21.70
C LYS A 147 0.64 8.41 -21.23
N THR A 148 1.22 9.55 -21.59
CA THR A 148 2.51 9.99 -21.06
C THR A 148 2.29 10.69 -19.72
N LEU A 149 3.12 10.35 -18.74
CA LEU A 149 3.15 10.97 -17.42
C LEU A 149 4.50 11.63 -17.22
N ALA A 150 4.53 12.88 -16.80
CA ALA A 150 5.76 13.53 -16.34
C ALA A 150 6.11 12.99 -14.95
N VAL A 151 7.28 12.39 -14.79
CA VAL A 151 7.69 11.72 -13.54
C VAL A 151 7.81 12.74 -12.40
N GLY A 152 8.36 13.92 -12.67
CA GLY A 152 8.48 15.00 -11.70
C GLY A 152 7.15 15.53 -11.15
N GLU A 153 6.01 15.24 -11.79
CA GLU A 153 4.70 15.55 -11.22
C GLU A 153 4.31 14.63 -10.06
N TYR A 154 4.87 13.43 -9.97
CA TYR A 154 4.48 12.41 -8.98
C TYR A 154 5.63 12.05 -8.03
N LEU A 155 6.88 12.15 -8.48
CA LEU A 155 8.05 11.87 -7.67
C LEU A 155 8.36 13.05 -6.73
N LEU A 156 8.44 12.78 -5.44
CA LEU A 156 8.79 13.76 -4.41
C LEU A 156 10.25 13.58 -4.00
N GLY A 157 11.10 14.52 -4.40
CA GLY A 157 12.54 14.45 -4.17
C GLY A 157 13.24 13.50 -5.14
N GLU A 158 14.40 12.99 -4.73
CA GLU A 158 15.23 12.09 -5.53
C GLU A 158 15.09 10.63 -5.09
N LEU A 159 15.63 9.71 -5.91
CA LEU A 159 15.78 8.31 -5.52
C LEU A 159 17.06 8.18 -4.68
N GLU A 160 16.90 7.79 -3.42
CA GLU A 160 18.02 7.59 -2.49
C GLU A 160 18.51 6.14 -2.59
N LEU A 161 19.70 5.94 -3.14
CA LEU A 161 20.38 4.64 -3.20
C LEU A 161 21.26 4.46 -1.96
N ALA A 162 21.08 3.33 -1.27
CA ALA A 162 21.94 2.91 -0.17
C ALA A 162 22.39 1.46 -0.38
N LEU A 163 23.62 1.14 0.02
CA LEU A 163 24.06 -0.24 0.13
C LEU A 163 23.25 -0.96 1.21
N ALA A 164 22.92 -2.22 0.99
CA ALA A 164 22.33 -3.03 2.04
C ALA A 164 23.38 -3.20 3.15
N ALA A 165 23.05 -2.84 4.39
CA ALA A 165 23.93 -3.13 5.51
C ALA A 165 23.96 -4.65 5.78
N ASP A 166 25.11 -5.16 6.24
CA ASP A 166 25.23 -6.54 6.70
C ASP A 166 24.14 -6.85 7.75
N GLY A 167 23.16 -7.68 7.37
CA GLY A 167 22.04 -8.09 8.23
C GLY A 167 20.71 -7.34 8.03
N ASP A 168 20.61 -6.35 7.14
CA ASP A 168 19.39 -5.55 6.92
C ASP A 168 18.31 -6.26 6.07
N ALA A 169 18.68 -7.41 5.52
CA ALA A 169 17.76 -8.42 5.05
C ALA A 169 18.34 -9.77 5.47
N GLY A 170 17.53 -10.66 6.06
CA GLY A 170 17.90 -12.08 6.19
C GLY A 170 18.02 -12.80 4.84
N ASP A 171 18.42 -12.08 3.80
CA ASP A 171 18.52 -12.49 2.40
C ASP A 171 19.82 -11.87 1.82
N ALA A 172 20.86 -12.70 1.75
CA ALA A 172 22.17 -12.34 1.22
C ALA A 172 22.15 -11.99 -0.29
N SER A 173 21.00 -12.15 -0.97
CA SER A 173 20.83 -11.75 -2.37
C SER A 173 20.54 -10.26 -2.55
N VAL A 174 20.29 -9.51 -1.48
CA VAL A 174 20.02 -8.07 -1.53
C VAL A 174 21.32 -7.29 -1.31
N VAL A 175 21.74 -6.51 -2.31
CA VAL A 175 23.00 -5.75 -2.26
C VAL A 175 22.79 -4.25 -2.08
N ALA A 176 21.62 -3.74 -2.46
CA ALA A 176 21.30 -2.32 -2.36
C ALA A 176 19.79 -2.09 -2.16
N GLN A 177 19.44 -0.91 -1.68
CA GLN A 177 18.07 -0.44 -1.51
C GLN A 177 17.88 0.93 -2.15
N LEU A 178 16.76 1.11 -2.85
CA LEU A 178 16.30 2.39 -3.36
C LEU A 178 15.09 2.85 -2.57
N ARG A 179 15.21 4.03 -1.93
CA ARG A 179 14.12 4.69 -1.25
C ARG A 179 13.62 5.87 -2.09
N PHE A 180 12.31 5.97 -2.26
CA PHE A 180 11.69 7.06 -3.02
C PHE A 180 10.26 7.32 -2.59
N LYS A 181 9.76 8.53 -2.84
CA LYS A 181 8.43 8.96 -2.41
C LYS A 181 7.57 9.36 -3.62
N LEU A 182 6.35 8.86 -3.68
CA LEU A 182 5.38 9.21 -4.71
C LEU A 182 4.15 9.89 -4.11
N GLU A 183 3.61 10.88 -4.81
CA GLU A 183 2.34 11.53 -4.49
C GLU A 183 1.24 11.09 -5.46
N SER A 184 0.11 10.66 -4.92
CA SER A 184 -1.12 10.43 -5.67
C SER A 184 -1.96 11.71 -5.70
N LYS A 185 -2.40 12.09 -6.90
CA LYS A 185 -3.19 13.30 -7.14
C LYS A 185 -4.59 12.93 -7.64
N PRO A 186 -5.57 13.84 -7.55
CA PRO A 186 -6.89 13.63 -8.17
C PRO A 186 -6.83 13.35 -9.67
N THR A 187 -5.81 13.89 -10.36
CA THR A 187 -5.56 13.70 -11.80
C THR A 187 -4.95 12.33 -12.13
N GLY A 188 -4.46 11.60 -11.13
CA GLY A 188 -3.91 10.26 -11.26
C GLY A 188 -2.75 9.98 -10.30
N SER A 189 -2.15 8.81 -10.46
CA SER A 189 -0.95 8.40 -9.73
C SER A 189 0.06 7.76 -10.67
N LEU A 190 1.33 7.76 -10.27
CA LEU A 190 2.37 6.94 -10.87
C LEU A 190 2.57 5.68 -10.03
N ARG A 191 2.64 4.53 -10.70
CA ARG A 191 2.88 3.24 -10.05
C ARG A 191 4.37 3.07 -9.72
N PRO A 192 4.74 2.58 -8.53
CA PRO A 192 6.15 2.43 -8.16
C PRO A 192 6.88 1.40 -9.03
N ASP A 193 6.20 0.32 -9.43
CA ASP A 193 6.75 -0.70 -10.32
C ASP A 193 6.94 -0.18 -11.75
N VAL A 194 6.06 0.71 -12.22
CA VAL A 194 6.21 1.36 -13.52
C VAL A 194 7.38 2.34 -13.50
N LEU A 195 7.52 3.14 -12.44
CA LEU A 195 8.67 4.04 -12.31
C LEU A 195 9.98 3.27 -12.37
N LEU A 196 10.13 2.25 -11.53
CA LEU A 196 11.38 1.48 -11.46
C LEU A 196 11.69 0.72 -12.75
N ALA A 197 10.68 0.14 -13.40
CA ALA A 197 10.88 -0.55 -14.67
C ALA A 197 11.35 0.37 -15.82
N ASN A 198 11.20 1.69 -15.67
CA ASN A 198 11.68 2.67 -16.64
C ASN A 198 12.93 3.43 -16.15
N CYS A 199 13.40 3.18 -14.93
CA CYS A 199 14.71 3.67 -14.49
C CYS A 199 15.79 2.79 -15.12
N THR A 200 16.93 3.38 -15.43
CA THR A 200 18.11 2.64 -15.92
C THR A 200 19.29 2.82 -14.98
N ASP A 201 20.29 1.97 -15.11
CA ASP A 201 21.62 2.28 -14.61
C ASP A 201 22.35 3.27 -15.54
N GLY A 202 23.57 3.68 -15.17
CA GLY A 202 24.38 4.57 -16.02
C GLY A 202 24.94 3.93 -17.29
N ALA A 203 24.75 2.62 -17.52
CA ALA A 203 24.99 1.97 -18.81
C ALA A 203 23.73 1.95 -19.70
N GLY A 204 22.57 2.32 -19.15
CA GLY A 204 21.28 2.34 -19.85
C GLY A 204 20.48 1.04 -19.68
N ASP A 205 20.93 0.10 -18.86
CA ASP A 205 20.21 -1.16 -18.63
C ASP A 205 19.02 -0.96 -17.66
N PRO A 206 17.87 -1.60 -17.89
CA PRO A 206 16.69 -1.44 -17.04
C PRO A 206 16.93 -1.91 -15.61
N LEU A 207 16.53 -1.08 -14.65
CA LEU A 207 16.66 -1.40 -13.24
C LEU A 207 15.63 -2.46 -12.82
N ARG A 208 16.09 -3.50 -12.12
CA ARG A 208 15.23 -4.60 -11.65
C ARG A 208 15.26 -4.70 -10.13
N ALA A 209 14.11 -4.44 -9.52
CA ALA A 209 13.92 -4.65 -8.10
C ALA A 209 13.49 -6.10 -7.81
N ALA A 210 14.14 -6.73 -6.84
CA ALA A 210 13.73 -8.02 -6.29
C ALA A 210 12.38 -7.91 -5.55
N THR A 211 12.19 -6.81 -4.81
CA THR A 211 10.91 -6.50 -4.15
C THR A 211 10.68 -5.00 -4.15
N ILE A 212 9.41 -4.60 -4.10
CA ILE A 212 8.99 -3.21 -3.89
C ILE A 212 7.98 -3.20 -2.74
N THR A 213 8.27 -2.42 -1.69
CA THR A 213 7.43 -2.35 -0.50
C THR A 213 7.11 -0.90 -0.15
N ARG A 214 5.83 -0.57 0.03
CA ARG A 214 5.42 0.69 0.65
C ARG A 214 5.70 0.64 2.15
N VAL A 215 6.58 1.52 2.63
CA VAL A 215 7.05 1.51 4.01
C VAL A 215 6.47 2.64 4.86
N ALA A 216 5.97 3.71 4.23
CA ALA A 216 5.31 4.81 4.93
C ALA A 216 4.23 5.48 4.06
N GLN A 217 3.27 6.11 4.73
CA GLN A 217 2.20 6.90 4.13
C GLN A 217 2.00 8.19 4.93
N GLU A 218 1.89 9.33 4.25
CA GLU A 218 1.84 10.67 4.84
C GLU A 218 0.68 11.48 4.22
N ALA A 219 0.15 12.43 5.00
CA ALA A 219 -0.92 13.33 4.60
C ALA A 219 -0.47 14.42 3.60
#